data_AF-A0A955CAV4-F1
#
_entry.id   AF-A0A955CAV4-F1
#
_cell.length_a   1.000
_cell.length_b   1.000
_cell.length_c   1.000
_cell.angle_alpha   90.00
_cell.angle_beta   90.00
_cell.angle_gamma   90.00
#
_symmetry.space_group_name_H-M   'P 1'
#
loop_
_entity.id
_entity.type
_entity.pdbx_description
1 polymer ?
#
loop_
_entity_poly.entity_id
_entity_poly.type
_entity_poly.pdbx_seq_one_letter_code
_entity_poly.pdbx_strand_id
1 'polypeptide(L)'
;MNMFRRNNLWITIPISMLTFFAPLACDLTPAELDQIIDDLDQVLAPDDNPPAIETPGTPSQTTGRQAIFDELWETFDQNYSYFDYKGIDWNDVRDRYRPDFSVNLNDTEFTDQIVEMLAELHDLHVEVMYPDGTWVGTDPQKVELNYTSVPRNRYTLNDSGYETLGGNVIWHAWFADALAYIRIDTFSTSAFESISDQEIEDLFARYNGADAMIIDIRPNNGGNENIAMRFASHFTATNVIYGYTETRDGPDHSDFAPLETKTLAPSARDRFDGPVACLIGQRCLSSAEWFTLMMRACPNV
;
A
#
# COMPACT_ATOMS: atom_id res chain seq x y z
N MET A 1 -0.63 -3.57 -8.97
CA MET A 1 0.72 -3.03 -9.18
C MET A 1 0.88 -2.82 -10.68
N ASN A 2 0.94 -1.57 -11.14
CA ASN A 2 1.23 -1.31 -12.54
C ASN A 2 2.75 -1.38 -12.71
N MET A 3 3.21 -2.39 -13.46
CA MET A 3 4.61 -2.54 -13.84
C MET A 3 4.79 -1.96 -15.22
N PHE A 4 5.60 -0.91 -15.35
CA PHE A 4 6.04 -0.42 -16.64
C PHE A 4 7.34 -1.14 -17.04
N ARG A 5 7.39 -1.63 -18.29
CA ARG A 5 8.55 -2.34 -18.85
C ARG A 5 8.95 -1.72 -20.19
N ARG A 6 10.12 -1.07 -20.24
CA ARG A 6 10.84 -0.77 -21.49
C ARG A 6 12.36 -0.71 -21.22
N ASN A 7 13.14 -1.34 -22.10
CA ASN A 7 14.62 -1.35 -22.05
C ASN A 7 15.26 -1.82 -20.72
N ASN A 8 14.77 -2.94 -20.16
CA ASN A 8 15.32 -3.62 -18.97
C ASN A 8 15.25 -2.88 -17.62
N LEU A 9 14.66 -1.69 -17.56
CA LEU A 9 14.36 -1.01 -16.29
C LEU A 9 12.93 -1.34 -15.85
N TRP A 10 12.76 -1.71 -14.57
CA TRP A 10 11.44 -1.91 -13.98
C TRP A 10 11.25 -0.93 -12.84
N ILE A 11 10.15 -0.19 -12.93
CA ILE A 11 9.74 0.75 -11.89
C ILE A 11 8.32 0.37 -11.51
N THR A 12 8.12 0.14 -10.22
CA THR A 12 6.79 -0.11 -9.67
C THR A 12 6.24 1.16 -9.09
N ILE A 13 5.12 1.60 -9.64
CA ILE A 13 4.25 2.57 -8.99
C ILE A 13 3.16 1.72 -8.32
N PRO A 14 3.23 1.47 -6.99
CA PRO A 14 2.16 0.79 -6.30
C PRO A 14 0.85 1.59 -6.44
N ILE A 15 -0.29 0.89 -6.36
CA ILE A 15 -1.62 1.54 -6.49
C ILE A 15 -1.79 2.63 -5.44
N SER A 16 -1.13 2.53 -4.28
CA SER A 16 -1.09 3.56 -3.25
C SER A 16 -0.45 4.89 -3.68
N MET A 17 0.25 4.97 -4.82
CA MET A 17 0.74 6.22 -5.40
C MET A 17 -0.23 6.87 -6.37
N LEU A 18 -1.14 6.09 -6.95
CA LEU A 18 -2.26 6.58 -7.76
C LEU A 18 -3.43 7.07 -6.88
N THR A 19 -3.38 6.76 -5.59
CA THR A 19 -4.48 6.96 -4.66
C THR A 19 -4.00 7.72 -3.42
N PHE A 20 -4.53 8.93 -3.21
CA PHE A 20 -4.33 9.74 -2.02
C PHE A 20 -5.22 9.27 -0.86
N PHE A 21 -4.70 9.27 0.36
CA PHE A 21 -5.45 8.92 1.59
C PHE A 21 -5.80 10.19 2.37
N ALA A 22 -7.05 10.65 2.27
CA ALA A 22 -7.53 11.82 3.01
C ALA A 22 -8.15 11.43 4.38
N PRO A 23 -7.82 12.11 5.49
CA PRO A 23 -8.58 12.00 6.74
C PRO A 23 -9.88 12.82 6.69
N LEU A 24 -10.93 12.34 7.37
CA LEU A 24 -12.31 12.86 7.38
C LEU A 24 -12.45 14.39 7.52
N ALA A 25 -12.92 15.06 6.46
CA ALA A 25 -13.78 16.25 6.51
C ALA A 25 -14.54 16.39 5.17
N CYS A 26 -15.86 16.49 5.19
CA CYS A 26 -16.75 16.52 4.01
C CYS A 26 -17.77 17.67 4.14
N ASP A 27 -18.24 18.24 3.02
CA ASP A 27 -19.57 18.89 2.85
C ASP A 27 -19.84 19.22 1.35
N LEU A 28 -20.53 18.35 0.60
CA LEU A 28 -21.15 18.68 -0.72
C LEU A 28 -22.62 18.25 -0.75
N THR A 29 -23.45 18.96 -1.52
CA THR A 29 -24.92 18.82 -1.51
C THR A 29 -25.47 17.94 -2.66
N PRO A 30 -26.67 17.33 -2.50
CA PRO A 30 -27.25 16.43 -3.51
C PRO A 30 -27.50 17.04 -4.89
N ALA A 31 -27.68 18.37 -4.99
CA ALA A 31 -27.88 19.05 -6.28
C ALA A 31 -26.59 19.18 -7.10
N GLU A 32 -25.43 19.16 -6.44
CA GLU A 32 -24.11 19.17 -7.11
C GLU A 32 -23.78 17.78 -7.68
N LEU A 33 -24.36 16.72 -7.11
CA LEU A 33 -24.25 15.33 -7.59
C LEU A 33 -25.03 15.07 -8.88
N ASP A 34 -26.24 15.61 -9.03
CA ASP A 34 -27.08 15.37 -10.21
C ASP A 34 -26.54 16.06 -11.48
N GLN A 35 -25.91 17.24 -11.34
CA GLN A 35 -25.33 17.97 -12.48
C GLN A 35 -24.09 17.26 -13.07
N ILE A 36 -23.30 16.57 -12.24
CA ILE A 36 -22.10 15.83 -12.66
C ILE A 36 -22.50 14.56 -13.45
N ILE A 37 -23.63 13.96 -13.13
CA ILE A 37 -24.14 12.76 -13.81
C ILE A 37 -24.60 13.08 -15.24
N ASP A 38 -25.30 14.20 -15.43
CA ASP A 38 -25.79 14.62 -16.75
C ASP A 38 -24.66 15.02 -17.73
N ASP A 39 -23.54 15.52 -17.21
CA ASP A 39 -22.38 15.92 -18.03
C ASP A 39 -21.56 14.72 -18.53
N LEU A 40 -21.66 13.55 -17.89
CA LEU A 40 -20.90 12.34 -18.23
C LEU A 40 -21.52 11.50 -19.37
N ASP A 41 -22.80 11.70 -19.70
CA ASP A 41 -23.51 10.89 -20.71
C ASP A 41 -23.35 11.40 -22.18
N GLN A 42 -22.61 12.49 -22.42
CA GLN A 42 -22.56 13.18 -23.72
C GLN A 42 -21.33 12.89 -24.60
N VAL A 43 -20.36 12.05 -24.21
CA VAL A 43 -19.12 11.87 -24.98
C VAL A 43 -18.79 10.40 -25.28
N LEU A 44 -19.51 9.79 -26.23
CA LEU A 44 -19.03 8.58 -26.93
C LEU A 44 -19.52 8.54 -28.39
N ALA A 45 -18.60 8.71 -29.35
CA ALA A 45 -18.72 8.18 -30.71
C ALA A 45 -17.32 7.87 -31.31
N PRO A 46 -17.15 6.78 -32.09
CA PRO A 46 -15.86 6.34 -32.63
C PRO A 46 -15.66 6.75 -34.11
N ASP A 47 -14.43 7.02 -34.57
CA ASP A 47 -13.72 6.24 -35.63
C ASP A 47 -12.32 6.77 -36.01
N ASP A 48 -11.55 5.85 -36.63
CA ASP A 48 -10.53 5.97 -37.68
C ASP A 48 -8.99 5.98 -37.44
N ASN A 49 -8.35 5.23 -38.34
CA ASN A 49 -7.06 4.53 -38.41
C ASN A 49 -5.77 5.40 -38.51
N PRO A 50 -4.58 4.97 -37.99
CA PRO A 50 -3.33 5.76 -38.08
C PRO A 50 -2.47 5.44 -39.34
N PRO A 51 -1.63 6.37 -39.84
CA PRO A 51 -0.69 6.10 -40.93
C PRO A 51 0.62 5.45 -40.45
N ALA A 52 1.31 4.79 -41.39
CA ALA A 52 2.53 4.01 -41.18
C ALA A 52 3.75 4.87 -40.80
N ILE A 53 4.61 4.35 -39.91
CA ILE A 53 5.82 5.02 -39.43
C ILE A 53 7.08 4.34 -39.99
N GLU A 54 7.93 5.14 -40.64
CA GLU A 54 9.27 4.79 -41.11
C GLU A 54 10.23 4.50 -39.94
N THR A 55 11.19 3.59 -40.13
CA THR A 55 12.17 3.19 -39.12
C THR A 55 13.25 4.27 -38.87
N PRO A 56 13.42 4.80 -37.64
CA PRO A 56 14.53 5.68 -37.30
C PRO A 56 15.80 4.88 -36.96
N GLY A 57 16.95 5.41 -37.39
CA GLY A 57 18.27 4.87 -37.06
C GLY A 57 18.59 4.94 -35.56
N THR A 58 19.54 4.10 -35.13
CA THR A 58 19.93 3.90 -33.72
C THR A 58 20.31 5.23 -33.05
N PRO A 59 19.59 5.68 -32.00
CA PRO A 59 19.92 6.89 -31.27
C PRO A 59 21.29 6.77 -30.57
N SER A 60 22.00 7.89 -30.45
CA SER A 60 23.16 8.00 -29.55
C SER A 60 22.75 7.61 -28.12
N GLN A 61 23.54 6.78 -27.42
CA GLN A 61 23.22 6.33 -26.05
C GLN A 61 22.99 7.50 -25.08
N THR A 62 23.69 8.62 -25.27
CA THR A 62 23.48 9.87 -24.52
C THR A 62 22.09 10.47 -24.72
N THR A 63 21.58 10.49 -25.95
CA THR A 63 20.21 10.94 -26.24
C THR A 63 19.18 9.94 -25.71
N GLY A 64 19.54 8.64 -25.67
CA GLY A 64 18.71 7.59 -25.12
C GLY A 64 18.44 7.72 -23.62
N ARG A 65 19.47 7.98 -22.79
CA ARG A 65 19.30 8.07 -21.33
C ARG A 65 18.49 9.29 -20.89
N GLN A 66 18.69 10.45 -21.51
CA GLN A 66 17.83 11.61 -21.24
C GLN A 66 16.37 11.37 -21.64
N ALA A 67 16.12 10.67 -22.74
CA ALA A 67 14.76 10.33 -23.13
C ALA A 67 14.10 9.37 -22.13
N ILE A 68 14.84 8.39 -21.60
CA ILE A 68 14.34 7.49 -20.54
C ILE A 68 14.08 8.26 -19.25
N PHE A 69 14.97 9.20 -18.89
CA PHE A 69 14.72 10.11 -17.77
C PHE A 69 13.44 10.93 -17.97
N ASP A 70 13.26 11.55 -19.15
CA ASP A 70 12.07 12.36 -19.43
C ASP A 70 10.78 11.53 -19.34
N GLU A 71 10.80 10.28 -19.85
CA GLU A 71 9.67 9.35 -19.73
C GLU A 71 9.39 8.96 -18.28
N LEU A 72 10.43 8.69 -17.48
CA LEU A 72 10.29 8.41 -16.05
C LEU A 72 9.69 9.61 -15.30
N TRP A 73 10.27 10.79 -15.52
CA TRP A 73 9.84 12.02 -14.88
C TRP A 73 8.37 12.32 -15.19
N GLU A 74 7.99 12.22 -16.47
CA GLU A 74 6.61 12.41 -16.93
C GLU A 74 5.66 11.36 -16.31
N THR A 75 6.13 10.12 -16.15
CA THR A 75 5.32 9.09 -15.51
C THR A 75 5.00 9.46 -14.06
N PHE A 76 5.97 9.95 -13.30
CA PHE A 76 5.69 10.45 -11.95
C PHE A 76 4.83 11.71 -11.97
N ASP A 77 5.13 12.64 -12.89
CA ASP A 77 4.38 13.89 -13.06
C ASP A 77 2.90 13.66 -13.28
N GLN A 78 2.53 12.63 -14.06
CA GLN A 78 1.13 12.30 -14.39
C GLN A 78 0.44 11.39 -13.37
N ASN A 79 1.18 10.69 -12.49
CA ASN A 79 0.61 9.59 -11.70
C ASN A 79 0.84 9.70 -10.18
N TYR A 80 1.83 10.45 -9.73
CA TYR A 80 2.14 10.54 -8.31
C TYR A 80 1.19 11.51 -7.60
N SER A 81 0.54 11.03 -6.54
CA SER A 81 -0.56 11.74 -5.87
C SER A 81 -0.14 12.66 -4.73
N TYR A 82 1.14 12.72 -4.36
CA TYR A 82 1.57 13.40 -3.13
C TYR A 82 2.44 14.63 -3.33
N PHE A 83 2.60 15.14 -4.56
CA PHE A 83 3.43 16.34 -4.80
C PHE A 83 2.92 17.55 -4.02
N ASP A 84 1.66 17.93 -4.21
CA ASP A 84 1.05 19.08 -3.53
C ASP A 84 1.02 18.89 -2.01
N TYR A 85 0.65 17.69 -1.56
CA TYR A 85 0.61 17.35 -0.14
C TYR A 85 1.99 17.48 0.53
N LYS A 86 3.05 17.08 -0.17
CA LYS A 86 4.43 17.16 0.33
C LYS A 86 5.11 18.49 0.01
N GLY A 87 4.46 19.37 -0.74
CA GLY A 87 5.04 20.64 -1.20
C GLY A 87 6.26 20.45 -2.10
N ILE A 88 6.26 19.41 -2.94
CA ILE A 88 7.35 19.08 -3.85
C ILE A 88 7.10 19.74 -5.21
N ASP A 89 8.01 20.61 -5.64
CA ASP A 89 8.02 21.13 -7.00
C ASP A 89 8.69 20.12 -7.93
N TRP A 90 7.89 19.30 -8.62
CA TRP A 90 8.42 18.25 -9.49
C TRP A 90 9.13 18.79 -10.72
N ASN A 91 8.81 20.01 -11.18
CA ASN A 91 9.52 20.67 -12.27
C ASN A 91 10.92 21.13 -11.83
N ASP A 92 11.06 21.66 -10.62
CA ASP A 92 12.38 21.97 -10.04
C ASP A 92 13.24 20.71 -9.93
N VAL A 93 12.67 19.58 -9.47
CA VAL A 93 13.38 18.29 -9.46
C VAL A 93 13.86 17.93 -10.87
N ARG A 94 13.01 18.10 -11.89
CA ARG A 94 13.40 17.86 -13.29
C ARG A 94 14.62 18.68 -13.68
N ASP A 95 14.57 19.98 -13.43
CA ASP A 95 15.58 20.93 -13.88
C ASP A 95 16.93 20.67 -13.21
N ARG A 96 16.91 20.23 -11.94
CA ARG A 96 18.13 19.85 -11.20
C ARG A 96 18.75 18.55 -11.68
N TYR A 97 17.95 17.50 -11.88
CA TYR A 97 18.47 16.15 -12.14
C TYR A 97 18.68 15.83 -13.63
N ARG A 98 17.87 16.40 -14.54
CA ARG A 98 17.94 16.09 -15.98
C ARG A 98 19.34 16.25 -16.61
N PRO A 99 20.17 17.25 -16.24
CA PRO A 99 21.53 17.38 -16.75
C PRO A 99 22.42 16.17 -16.45
N ASP A 100 22.25 15.50 -15.31
CA ASP A 100 23.09 14.36 -14.90
C ASP A 100 22.85 13.12 -15.77
N PHE A 101 21.68 13.03 -16.41
CA PHE A 101 21.35 11.98 -17.37
C PHE A 101 21.87 12.26 -18.78
N SER A 102 22.55 13.39 -19.01
CA SER A 102 23.15 13.77 -20.30
C SER A 102 24.54 13.17 -20.53
N VAL A 103 25.09 12.42 -19.57
CA VAL A 103 26.41 11.80 -19.67
C VAL A 103 26.30 10.32 -20.03
N ASN A 104 27.41 9.71 -20.43
CA ASN A 104 27.44 8.28 -20.74
C ASN A 104 27.49 7.44 -19.46
N LEU A 105 26.35 7.25 -18.80
CA LEU A 105 26.19 6.38 -17.64
C LEU A 105 26.15 4.92 -18.08
N ASN A 106 26.62 4.00 -17.25
CA ASN A 106 26.23 2.60 -17.35
C ASN A 106 24.86 2.36 -16.66
N ASP A 107 24.32 1.15 -16.74
CA ASP A 107 22.96 0.89 -16.24
C ASP A 107 22.86 0.98 -14.71
N THR A 108 23.91 0.60 -13.98
CA THR A 108 23.97 0.76 -12.53
C THR A 108 24.04 2.24 -12.15
N GLU A 109 24.96 3.00 -12.75
CA GLU A 109 25.08 4.45 -12.51
C GLU A 109 23.79 5.21 -12.84
N PHE A 110 23.12 4.82 -13.93
CA PHE A 110 21.82 5.37 -14.30
C PHE A 110 20.74 5.05 -13.26
N THR A 111 20.73 3.82 -12.73
CA THR A 111 19.79 3.42 -11.68
C THR A 111 20.06 4.15 -10.36
N ASP A 112 21.33 4.31 -9.99
CA ASP A 112 21.74 5.06 -8.79
C ASP A 112 21.22 6.51 -8.85
N GLN A 113 21.34 7.18 -10.00
CA GLN A 113 20.81 8.53 -10.21
C GLN A 113 19.28 8.59 -10.13
N ILE A 114 18.57 7.56 -10.60
CA ILE A 114 17.12 7.46 -10.43
C ILE A 114 16.74 7.35 -8.95
N VAL A 115 17.44 6.50 -8.20
CA VAL A 115 17.20 6.33 -6.76
C VAL A 115 17.43 7.65 -6.03
N GLU A 116 18.49 8.39 -6.37
CA GLU A 116 18.79 9.70 -5.79
C GLU A 116 17.70 10.74 -6.09
N MET A 117 17.21 10.82 -7.34
CA MET A 117 16.10 11.71 -7.71
C MET A 117 14.81 11.34 -6.97
N LEU A 118 14.45 10.06 -6.93
CA LEU A 118 13.21 9.59 -6.32
C LEU A 118 13.26 9.61 -4.77
N ALA A 119 14.42 9.81 -4.16
CA ALA A 119 14.55 10.03 -2.72
C ALA A 119 13.95 11.37 -2.28
N GLU A 120 13.88 12.37 -3.17
CA GLU A 120 13.22 13.68 -2.95
C GLU A 120 11.73 13.53 -2.62
N LEU A 121 11.13 12.39 -3.00
CA LEU A 121 9.73 12.09 -2.72
C LEU A 121 9.47 11.79 -1.24
N HIS A 122 10.50 11.41 -0.47
CA HIS A 122 10.37 10.97 0.92
C HIS A 122 9.19 9.99 1.09
N ASP A 123 9.22 8.90 0.30
CA ASP A 123 8.13 7.96 0.19
C ASP A 123 8.61 6.52 0.27
N LEU A 124 8.27 5.87 1.38
CA LEU A 124 8.59 4.46 1.65
C LEU A 124 7.92 3.48 0.67
N HIS A 125 6.97 3.93 -0.15
CA HIS A 125 6.34 3.10 -1.18
C HIS A 125 7.05 3.19 -2.55
N VAL A 126 8.02 4.08 -2.73
CA VAL A 126 8.79 4.18 -3.97
C VAL A 126 9.97 3.23 -3.93
N GLU A 127 9.96 2.28 -4.85
CA GLU A 127 11.02 1.29 -5.03
C GLU A 127 11.47 1.25 -6.49
N VAL A 128 12.76 1.01 -6.69
CA VAL A 128 13.42 0.90 -7.99
C VAL A 128 14.07 -0.47 -8.10
N MET A 129 13.91 -1.15 -9.24
CA MET A 129 14.61 -2.41 -9.50
C MET A 129 15.86 -2.17 -10.33
N TYR A 130 17.00 -2.64 -9.81
CA TYR A 130 18.25 -2.67 -10.54
C TYR A 130 18.22 -3.68 -11.69
N PRO A 131 19.12 -3.54 -12.69
CA PRO A 131 19.22 -4.47 -13.81
C PRO A 131 19.45 -5.94 -13.42
N ASP A 132 20.00 -6.20 -12.23
CA ASP A 132 20.24 -7.53 -11.68
C ASP A 132 18.99 -8.15 -10.99
N GLY A 133 17.89 -7.40 -10.93
CA GLY A 133 16.64 -7.82 -10.29
C GLY A 133 16.50 -7.42 -8.82
N THR A 134 17.46 -6.68 -8.26
CA THR A 134 17.41 -6.22 -6.87
C THR A 134 16.47 -5.02 -6.73
N TRP A 135 15.46 -5.11 -5.86
CA TRP A 135 14.62 -3.97 -5.47
C TRP A 135 15.26 -3.16 -4.34
N VAL A 136 15.23 -1.83 -4.45
CA VAL A 136 15.62 -0.91 -3.37
C VAL A 136 14.55 0.14 -3.16
N GLY A 137 14.27 0.48 -1.90
CA GLY A 137 13.48 1.66 -1.56
C GLY A 137 14.31 2.94 -1.77
N THR A 138 13.65 4.03 -2.16
CA THR A 138 14.33 5.31 -2.43
C THR A 138 14.38 6.21 -1.20
N ASP A 139 13.47 6.05 -0.25
CA ASP A 139 13.49 6.81 1.00
C ASP A 139 14.65 6.35 1.91
N PRO A 140 15.56 7.26 2.33
CA PRO A 140 16.69 6.92 3.19
C PRO A 140 16.30 6.70 4.66
N GLN A 141 15.03 6.90 5.06
CA GLN A 141 14.58 6.69 6.42
C GLN A 141 14.82 5.25 6.89
N LYS A 142 15.42 5.15 8.07
CA LYS A 142 15.59 3.87 8.75
C LYS A 142 14.31 3.51 9.50
N VAL A 143 13.69 2.40 9.10
CA VAL A 143 12.58 1.80 9.84
C VAL A 143 13.07 1.32 11.22
N GLU A 144 12.62 1.97 12.28
CA GLU A 144 12.89 1.57 13.66
C GLU A 144 11.91 0.48 14.10
N LEU A 145 12.43 -0.72 14.33
CA LEU A 145 11.62 -1.85 14.75
C LEU A 145 11.30 -1.74 16.24
N ASN A 146 10.02 -1.62 16.57
CA ASN A 146 9.49 -1.61 17.94
C ASN A 146 9.00 -3.01 18.40
N TYR A 147 9.45 -4.05 17.72
CA TYR A 147 9.19 -5.43 18.05
C TYR A 147 10.51 -6.19 18.07
N THR A 148 10.59 -7.21 18.93
CA THR A 148 11.69 -8.16 18.89
C THR A 148 11.11 -9.56 18.73
N SER A 149 11.98 -10.55 18.52
CA SER A 149 11.59 -11.95 18.70
C SER A 149 11.30 -12.31 20.17
N VAL A 150 11.60 -11.40 21.11
CA VAL A 150 11.50 -11.63 22.56
C VAL A 150 10.06 -11.54 23.07
N PRO A 151 9.16 -10.63 22.66
CA PRO A 151 7.73 -10.75 22.95
C PRO A 151 7.16 -12.13 22.61
N ARG A 152 7.42 -12.62 21.38
CA ARG A 152 7.05 -13.98 20.97
C ARG A 152 7.59 -14.99 21.99
N ASN A 153 8.89 -14.97 22.31
CA ASN A 153 9.46 -15.94 23.23
C ASN A 153 9.08 -15.70 24.71
N ARG A 154 8.76 -14.48 25.14
CA ARG A 154 8.50 -14.13 26.55
C ARG A 154 7.04 -14.39 26.93
N TYR A 155 6.13 -14.34 25.95
CA TYR A 155 4.69 -14.45 26.16
C TYR A 155 4.11 -15.82 25.78
N THR A 156 4.94 -16.75 25.30
CA THR A 156 4.52 -18.12 24.90
C THR A 156 5.30 -19.24 25.61
N LEU A 157 6.21 -18.92 26.54
CA LEU A 157 7.11 -19.88 27.20
C LEU A 157 6.66 -20.34 28.60
N ASN A 158 5.53 -19.86 29.11
CA ASN A 158 4.94 -20.41 30.33
C ASN A 158 3.99 -21.55 29.94
N ASP A 159 4.48 -22.79 30.02
CA ASP A 159 3.81 -24.11 29.96
C ASP A 159 2.80 -24.45 28.84
N SER A 160 2.22 -23.48 28.11
CA SER A 160 1.18 -23.70 27.08
C SER A 160 1.67 -23.59 25.63
N GLY A 161 2.89 -23.10 25.38
CA GLY A 161 3.45 -22.94 24.03
C GLY A 161 2.69 -21.92 23.16
N TYR A 162 3.10 -21.82 21.89
CA TYR A 162 2.34 -21.12 20.84
C TYR A 162 1.90 -22.13 19.79
N GLU A 163 0.85 -21.77 19.06
CA GLU A 163 0.40 -22.46 17.85
C GLU A 163 0.59 -21.54 16.64
N THR A 164 0.63 -22.13 15.44
CA THR A 164 0.79 -21.39 14.18
C THR A 164 -0.17 -21.85 13.10
N LEU A 165 -0.50 -20.93 12.18
CA LEU A 165 -1.24 -21.21 10.94
C LEU A 165 -0.45 -20.73 9.72
N GLY A 166 -0.74 -21.36 8.57
CA GLY A 166 -0.20 -20.97 7.26
C GLY A 166 1.32 -20.93 7.16
N GLY A 167 2.00 -21.96 7.64
CA GLY A 167 3.46 -22.03 7.54
C GLY A 167 4.20 -20.97 8.38
N ASN A 168 3.65 -20.67 9.56
CA ASN A 168 4.17 -19.68 10.52
C ASN A 168 3.94 -18.21 10.14
N VAL A 169 2.82 -17.94 9.48
CA VAL A 169 2.37 -16.58 9.15
C VAL A 169 1.57 -15.98 10.29
N ILE A 170 0.74 -16.81 10.95
CA ILE A 170 0.00 -16.45 12.14
C ILE A 170 0.58 -17.20 13.32
N TRP A 171 0.79 -16.50 14.43
CA TRP A 171 1.23 -17.05 15.69
C TRP A 171 0.23 -16.70 16.76
N HIS A 172 -0.24 -17.66 17.53
CA HIS A 172 -1.25 -17.39 18.54
C HIS A 172 -1.06 -18.21 19.82
N ALA A 173 -1.47 -17.64 20.95
CA ALA A 173 -1.47 -18.31 22.24
C ALA A 173 -2.52 -17.73 23.19
N TRP A 174 -2.90 -18.52 24.20
CA TRP A 174 -3.48 -18.00 25.43
C TRP A 174 -2.38 -17.34 26.27
N PHE A 175 -2.68 -16.18 26.85
CA PHE A 175 -1.79 -15.46 27.73
C PHE A 175 -2.42 -15.32 29.11
N ALA A 176 -1.67 -15.77 30.14
CA ALA A 176 -2.10 -15.78 31.53
C ALA A 176 -3.50 -16.39 31.74
N ASP A 177 -3.86 -17.38 30.92
CA ASP A 177 -5.17 -18.06 30.89
C ASP A 177 -6.39 -17.14 30.74
N ALA A 178 -6.19 -15.89 30.31
CA ALA A 178 -7.24 -14.87 30.26
C ALA A 178 -7.25 -14.10 28.93
N LEU A 179 -6.10 -13.85 28.32
CA LEU A 179 -6.02 -13.04 27.10
C LEU A 179 -5.71 -13.90 25.88
N ALA A 180 -6.25 -13.52 24.74
CA ALA A 180 -5.84 -14.06 23.45
C ALA A 180 -4.73 -13.20 22.86
N TYR A 181 -3.64 -13.81 22.42
CA TYR A 181 -2.59 -13.13 21.65
C TYR A 181 -2.55 -13.71 20.25
N ILE A 182 -2.68 -12.87 19.22
CA ILE A 182 -2.60 -13.24 17.82
C ILE A 182 -1.65 -12.27 17.12
N ARG A 183 -0.60 -12.80 16.48
CA ARG A 183 0.33 -12.06 15.66
C ARG A 183 0.20 -12.48 14.21
N ILE A 184 0.16 -11.50 13.31
CA ILE A 184 0.03 -11.72 11.87
C ILE A 184 1.23 -11.08 11.17
N ASP A 185 2.11 -11.90 10.59
CA ASP A 185 3.41 -11.44 10.08
C ASP A 185 3.36 -10.73 8.72
N THR A 186 2.32 -10.97 7.93
CA THR A 186 2.11 -10.38 6.60
C THR A 186 0.64 -10.54 6.21
N PHE A 187 0.17 -9.84 5.19
CA PHE A 187 -1.09 -10.12 4.50
C PHE A 187 -0.86 -10.58 3.05
N SER A 188 0.35 -11.03 2.68
CA SER A 188 0.64 -11.46 1.31
C SER A 188 -0.23 -12.64 0.87
N THR A 189 -0.71 -12.62 -0.37
CA THR A 189 -1.57 -13.70 -0.88
C THR A 189 -0.90 -15.07 -0.76
N SER A 190 0.39 -15.18 -1.11
CA SER A 190 1.15 -16.43 -1.05
C SER A 190 1.26 -17.02 0.36
N ALA A 191 1.36 -16.17 1.39
CA ALA A 191 1.37 -16.60 2.78
C ALA A 191 0.01 -17.19 3.22
N PHE A 192 -1.09 -16.75 2.59
CA PHE A 192 -2.45 -17.15 2.91
C PHE A 192 -3.05 -18.16 1.93
N GLU A 193 -2.31 -18.60 0.90
CA GLU A 193 -2.76 -19.64 -0.04
C GLU A 193 -3.17 -20.93 0.68
N SER A 194 -2.53 -21.22 1.83
CA SER A 194 -2.79 -22.39 2.65
C SER A 194 -3.73 -22.17 3.83
N ILE A 195 -4.23 -20.95 4.05
CA ILE A 195 -5.11 -20.61 5.17
C ILE A 195 -6.55 -20.46 4.68
N SER A 196 -7.37 -21.46 5.00
CA SER A 196 -8.80 -21.44 4.72
C SER A 196 -9.58 -20.47 5.62
N ASP A 197 -10.78 -20.07 5.21
CA ASP A 197 -11.69 -19.32 6.08
C ASP A 197 -12.00 -20.11 7.36
N GLN A 198 -12.18 -21.43 7.27
CA GLN A 198 -12.49 -22.25 8.44
C GLN A 198 -11.36 -22.25 9.48
N GLU A 199 -10.09 -22.20 9.08
CA GLU A 199 -8.97 -22.09 10.03
C GLU A 199 -8.95 -20.73 10.75
N ILE A 200 -9.38 -19.66 10.07
CA ILE A 200 -9.57 -18.34 10.70
C ILE A 200 -10.74 -18.40 11.68
N GLU A 201 -11.85 -19.05 11.31
CA GLU A 201 -12.98 -19.24 12.24
C GLU A 201 -12.59 -20.06 13.48
N ASP A 202 -11.88 -21.17 13.28
CA ASP A 202 -11.40 -22.02 14.37
C ASP A 202 -10.44 -21.26 15.30
N LEU A 203 -9.65 -20.33 14.75
CA LEU A 203 -8.81 -19.43 15.54
C LEU A 203 -9.64 -18.51 16.45
N PHE A 204 -10.70 -17.88 15.92
CA PHE A 204 -11.58 -17.03 16.74
C PHE A 204 -12.39 -17.85 17.75
N ALA A 205 -12.92 -19.00 17.34
CA ALA A 205 -13.66 -19.92 18.21
C ALA A 205 -12.78 -20.44 19.37
N ARG A 206 -11.50 -20.72 19.12
CA ARG A 206 -10.54 -21.13 20.15
C ARG A 206 -10.40 -20.13 21.29
N TYR A 207 -10.46 -18.84 20.96
CA TYR A 207 -10.32 -17.74 21.91
C TYR A 207 -11.66 -17.19 22.39
N ASN A 208 -12.75 -17.90 22.10
CA ASN A 208 -14.04 -17.59 22.68
C ASN A 208 -13.96 -17.68 24.22
N GLY A 209 -14.37 -16.61 24.89
CA GLY A 209 -14.26 -16.49 26.35
C GLY A 209 -12.96 -15.84 26.85
N ALA A 210 -12.06 -15.37 25.97
CA ALA A 210 -10.96 -14.51 26.41
C ALA A 210 -11.49 -13.17 26.95
N ASP A 211 -10.87 -12.67 28.02
CA ASP A 211 -11.22 -11.40 28.65
C ASP A 211 -10.85 -10.20 27.75
N ALA A 212 -9.79 -10.32 26.95
CA ALA A 212 -9.37 -9.36 25.94
C ALA A 212 -8.46 -10.04 24.88
N MET A 213 -8.28 -9.38 23.73
CA MET A 213 -7.43 -9.86 22.65
C MET A 213 -6.33 -8.85 22.30
N ILE A 214 -5.13 -9.34 22.01
CA ILE A 214 -4.00 -8.56 21.50
C ILE A 214 -3.77 -8.99 20.05
N ILE A 215 -3.88 -8.04 19.12
CA ILE A 215 -3.56 -8.23 17.70
C ILE A 215 -2.24 -7.54 17.39
N ASP A 216 -1.18 -8.31 17.18
CA ASP A 216 0.16 -7.78 16.88
C ASP A 216 0.47 -7.83 15.39
N ILE A 217 0.52 -6.66 14.76
CA ILE A 217 0.90 -6.50 13.35
C ILE A 217 2.19 -5.67 13.19
N ARG A 218 2.94 -5.42 14.27
CA ARG A 218 4.22 -4.69 14.23
C ARG A 218 5.22 -5.14 13.15
N PRO A 219 5.35 -6.43 12.80
CA PRO A 219 6.25 -6.87 11.72
C PRO A 219 5.63 -6.82 10.32
N ASN A 220 4.32 -6.57 10.20
CA ASN A 220 3.53 -6.79 9.00
C ASN A 220 3.70 -5.65 7.99
N ASN A 221 4.26 -5.94 6.83
CA ASN A 221 4.48 -4.98 5.74
C ASN A 221 3.36 -4.92 4.71
N GLY A 222 2.16 -5.42 5.04
CA GLY A 222 1.00 -5.40 4.17
C GLY A 222 0.89 -6.63 3.27
N GLY A 223 0.33 -6.42 2.08
CA GLY A 223 -0.09 -7.49 1.16
C GLY A 223 -1.49 -7.20 0.64
N ASN A 224 -2.41 -8.16 0.78
CA ASN A 224 -3.76 -8.09 0.23
C ASN A 224 -4.76 -7.50 1.25
N GLU A 225 -5.39 -6.39 0.90
CA GLU A 225 -6.39 -5.71 1.74
C GLU A 225 -7.60 -6.61 2.06
N ASN A 226 -8.03 -7.47 1.14
CA ASN A 226 -9.13 -8.40 1.42
C ASN A 226 -8.77 -9.43 2.50
N ILE A 227 -7.49 -9.81 2.61
CA ILE A 227 -7.02 -10.68 3.69
C ILE A 227 -7.06 -9.91 5.02
N ALA A 228 -6.59 -8.66 5.03
CA ALA A 228 -6.70 -7.79 6.21
C ALA A 228 -8.17 -7.64 6.67
N MET A 229 -9.09 -7.41 5.73
CA MET A 229 -10.53 -7.30 6.00
C MET A 229 -11.11 -8.58 6.59
N ARG A 230 -10.69 -9.77 6.14
CA ARG A 230 -11.15 -11.05 6.71
C ARG A 230 -10.97 -11.05 8.23
N PHE A 231 -9.79 -10.68 8.73
CA PHE A 231 -9.54 -10.60 10.17
C PHE A 231 -10.25 -9.42 10.85
N ALA A 232 -10.18 -8.23 10.27
CA ALA A 232 -10.75 -7.03 10.89
C ALA A 232 -12.28 -7.14 11.08
N SER A 233 -12.96 -7.85 10.17
CA SER A 233 -14.41 -8.02 10.19
C SER A 233 -14.95 -8.74 11.43
N HIS A 234 -14.10 -9.48 12.16
CA HIS A 234 -14.49 -10.16 13.41
C HIS A 234 -14.58 -9.23 14.63
N PHE A 235 -14.19 -7.96 14.50
CA PHE A 235 -14.15 -7.00 15.61
C PHE A 235 -15.24 -5.91 15.55
N THR A 236 -16.19 -6.02 14.63
CA THR A 236 -17.33 -5.10 14.52
C THR A 236 -18.63 -5.84 14.32
N ALA A 237 -19.72 -5.30 14.88
CA ALA A 237 -21.08 -5.81 14.69
C ALA A 237 -21.86 -5.07 13.59
N THR A 238 -21.35 -3.95 13.11
CA THR A 238 -21.98 -3.11 12.08
C THR A 238 -20.97 -2.68 11.03
N ASN A 239 -21.46 -2.17 9.90
CA ASN A 239 -20.58 -1.52 8.94
C ASN A 239 -19.88 -0.34 9.61
N VAL A 240 -18.56 -0.25 9.44
CA VAL A 240 -17.75 0.88 9.92
C VAL A 240 -16.97 1.46 8.76
N ILE A 241 -16.89 2.79 8.71
CA ILE A 241 -16.04 3.50 7.76
C ILE A 241 -14.65 3.55 8.36
N TYR A 242 -13.67 3.00 7.65
CA TYR A 242 -12.28 2.98 8.12
C TYR A 242 -11.39 3.98 7.38
N GLY A 243 -11.86 4.57 6.29
CA GLY A 243 -11.12 5.64 5.64
C GLY A 243 -11.72 6.02 4.30
N TYR A 244 -10.93 6.78 3.55
CA TYR A 244 -11.31 7.32 2.28
C TYR A 244 -10.12 7.30 1.34
N THR A 245 -10.42 7.28 0.04
CA THR A 245 -9.44 7.28 -1.02
C THR A 245 -9.86 8.23 -2.13
N GLU A 246 -8.92 8.97 -2.68
CA GLU A 246 -9.11 9.73 -3.92
C GLU A 246 -8.09 9.23 -4.93
N THR A 247 -8.49 9.06 -6.18
CA THR A 247 -7.58 8.63 -7.25
C THR A 247 -7.26 9.84 -8.11
N ARG A 248 -5.97 10.09 -8.38
CA ARG A 248 -5.60 11.12 -9.34
C ARG A 248 -5.95 10.64 -10.74
N ASP A 249 -6.77 11.40 -11.46
CA ASP A 249 -7.31 11.01 -12.77
C ASP A 249 -7.20 12.09 -13.85
N GLY A 250 -6.50 13.19 -13.55
CA GLY A 250 -6.19 14.25 -14.52
C GLY A 250 -4.73 14.71 -14.52
N PRO A 251 -4.37 15.57 -15.49
CA PRO A 251 -3.00 16.01 -15.71
C PRO A 251 -2.47 16.94 -14.61
N ASP A 252 -3.30 17.74 -13.95
CA ASP A 252 -2.83 18.61 -12.87
C ASP A 252 -2.56 17.77 -11.60
N HIS A 253 -1.60 18.22 -10.77
CA HIS A 253 -1.20 17.48 -9.56
C HIS A 253 -2.32 17.40 -8.51
N SER A 254 -3.33 18.26 -8.65
CA SER A 254 -4.53 18.32 -7.82
C SER A 254 -5.78 17.68 -8.44
N ASP A 255 -5.68 17.09 -9.64
CA ASP A 255 -6.83 16.50 -10.34
C ASP A 255 -7.21 15.14 -9.74
N PHE A 256 -7.92 15.19 -8.62
CA PHE A 256 -8.45 14.02 -7.93
C PHE A 256 -9.91 13.76 -8.31
N ALA A 257 -10.19 12.50 -8.63
CA ALA A 257 -11.54 11.96 -8.68
C ALA A 257 -12.25 12.14 -7.33
N PRO A 258 -13.59 12.11 -7.30
CA PRO A 258 -14.35 12.20 -6.05
C PRO A 258 -13.92 11.18 -5.00
N LEU A 259 -13.92 11.62 -3.74
CA LEU A 259 -13.62 10.81 -2.56
C LEU A 259 -14.45 9.52 -2.49
N GLU A 260 -13.78 8.39 -2.51
CA GLU A 260 -14.36 7.06 -2.32
C GLU A 260 -14.34 6.67 -0.84
N THR A 261 -15.47 6.18 -0.33
CA THR A 261 -15.58 5.73 1.07
C THR A 261 -15.18 4.27 1.21
N LYS A 262 -14.25 3.98 2.13
CA LYS A 262 -13.83 2.63 2.47
C LYS A 262 -14.60 2.10 3.69
N THR A 263 -15.35 1.02 3.49
CA THR A 263 -16.23 0.42 4.52
C THR A 263 -15.84 -1.01 4.84
N LEU A 264 -15.80 -1.35 6.13
CA LEU A 264 -15.65 -2.72 6.63
C LEU A 264 -17.01 -3.23 7.07
N ALA A 265 -17.46 -4.33 6.47
CA ALA A 265 -18.65 -5.06 6.89
C ALA A 265 -18.29 -6.07 8.01
N PRO A 266 -19.21 -6.35 8.95
CA PRO A 266 -19.00 -7.34 9.99
C PRO A 266 -18.91 -8.75 9.39
N SER A 267 -18.13 -9.63 10.02
CA SER A 267 -18.12 -11.05 9.67
C SER A 267 -19.50 -11.65 9.89
N ALA A 268 -19.93 -12.53 8.98
CA ALA A 268 -21.13 -13.35 9.15
C ALA A 268 -20.93 -14.49 10.17
N ARG A 269 -19.74 -14.58 10.76
CA ARG A 269 -19.27 -15.68 11.60
C ARG A 269 -19.00 -15.19 13.03
N ASP A 270 -18.26 -15.99 13.81
CA ASP A 270 -17.98 -15.69 15.22
C ASP A 270 -17.20 -14.38 15.34
N ARG A 271 -17.57 -13.55 16.31
CA ARG A 271 -16.94 -12.24 16.53
C ARG A 271 -16.34 -12.16 17.91
N PHE A 272 -15.35 -11.29 18.07
CA PHE A 272 -14.82 -10.92 19.37
C PHE A 272 -15.32 -9.52 19.76
N ASP A 273 -16.33 -9.50 20.63
CA ASP A 273 -16.96 -8.26 21.11
C ASP A 273 -16.30 -7.70 22.39
N GLY A 274 -15.21 -8.32 22.87
CA GLY A 274 -14.45 -7.86 24.04
C GLY A 274 -13.39 -6.78 23.69
N PRO A 275 -12.67 -6.25 24.69
CA PRO A 275 -11.59 -5.28 24.49
C PRO A 275 -10.44 -5.84 23.65
N VAL A 276 -9.93 -5.04 22.72
CA VAL A 276 -8.83 -5.41 21.85
C VAL A 276 -7.72 -4.37 21.93
N ALA A 277 -6.46 -4.82 21.91
CA ALA A 277 -5.31 -3.93 21.71
C ALA A 277 -4.62 -4.30 20.38
N CYS A 278 -4.59 -3.36 19.43
CA CYS A 278 -3.85 -3.53 18.18
C CYS A 278 -2.43 -2.93 18.30
N LEU A 279 -1.40 -3.76 18.19
CA LEU A 279 0.00 -3.32 18.26
C LEU A 279 0.53 -3.05 16.85
N ILE A 280 0.97 -1.81 16.64
CA ILE A 280 1.51 -1.30 15.36
C ILE A 280 2.96 -0.85 15.50
N GLY A 281 3.69 -0.80 14.39
CA GLY A 281 5.09 -0.39 14.34
C GLY A 281 5.44 0.25 13.00
N GLN A 282 6.64 0.81 12.87
CA GLN A 282 7.06 1.49 11.63
C GLN A 282 7.16 0.57 10.40
N ARG A 283 7.07 -0.75 10.59
CA ARG A 283 7.01 -1.73 9.50
C ARG A 283 5.58 -1.97 9.00
N CYS A 284 4.56 -1.49 9.71
CA CYS A 284 3.18 -1.47 9.22
C CYS A 284 3.10 -0.57 7.99
N LEU A 285 3.03 -1.19 6.82
CA LEU A 285 3.02 -0.53 5.51
C LEU A 285 1.88 -1.11 4.65
N SER A 286 1.35 -0.33 3.71
CA SER A 286 0.36 -0.75 2.73
C SER A 286 -0.90 -1.31 3.40
N SER A 287 -1.35 -2.52 3.04
CA SER A 287 -2.54 -3.15 3.64
C SER A 287 -2.48 -3.29 5.18
N ALA A 288 -1.31 -3.21 5.81
CA ALA A 288 -1.19 -3.17 7.27
C ALA A 288 -1.56 -1.79 7.86
N GLU A 289 -1.32 -0.70 7.14
CA GLU A 289 -1.82 0.62 7.50
C GLU A 289 -3.34 0.65 7.40
N TRP A 290 -3.89 0.06 6.32
CA TRP A 290 -5.33 -0.12 6.19
C TRP A 290 -5.94 -0.98 7.30
N PHE A 291 -5.31 -2.10 7.65
CA PHE A 291 -5.74 -2.91 8.78
C PHE A 291 -5.75 -2.10 10.09
N THR A 292 -4.75 -1.25 10.31
CA THR A 292 -4.71 -0.37 11.49
C THR A 292 -5.92 0.58 11.53
N LEU A 293 -6.27 1.16 10.38
CA LEU A 293 -7.45 2.02 10.26
C LEU A 293 -8.76 1.25 10.45
N MET A 294 -8.86 0.03 9.90
CA MET A 294 -10.00 -0.87 10.12
C MET A 294 -10.18 -1.17 11.60
N MET A 295 -9.10 -1.58 12.27
CA MET A 295 -9.10 -1.87 13.69
C MET A 295 -9.50 -0.63 14.51
N ARG A 296 -8.94 0.55 14.22
CA ARG A 296 -9.32 1.81 14.88
C ARG A 296 -10.81 2.17 14.71
N ALA A 297 -11.43 1.78 13.60
CA ALA A 297 -12.84 2.05 13.34
C ALA A 297 -13.79 1.09 14.11
N CYS A 298 -13.27 -0.05 14.58
CA CYS A 298 -14.02 -1.01 15.39
C CYS A 298 -14.22 -0.49 16.82
N PRO A 299 -15.40 -0.68 17.44
CA PRO A 299 -15.78 0.03 18.67
C PRO A 299 -15.01 -0.36 19.93
N ASN A 300 -14.40 -1.55 19.96
CA ASN A 300 -13.75 -2.11 21.15
C ASN A 300 -12.22 -2.19 21.04
N VAL A 301 -11.63 -1.50 20.05
CA VAL A 301 -10.20 -1.56 19.72
C VAL A 301 -9.50 -0.24 20.02
#